data_AF-A0A856MQB3-F1
#
_entry.id   AF-A0A856MQB3-F1
#
_cell.length_a   1.000
_cell.length_b   1.000
_cell.length_c   1.000
_cell.angle_alpha   90.00
_cell.angle_beta   90.00
_cell.angle_gamma   90.00
#
_symmetry.space_group_name_H-M   'P 1'
#
loop_
_entity.id
_entity.type
_entity.pdbx_description
1 polymer ?
#
loop_
_entity_poly.entity_id
_entity_poly.type
_entity_poly.pdbx_seq_one_letter_code
_entity_poly.pdbx_strand_id
1 'polypeptide(L)'
;MFKLDIPTQPHILGFLALFSYIVTLLPTILRIVFPQTKETGIPQLLLKKRRLIGILAFFFAFCHGFLLVKQRKIDFLDLETSWIYIQGIGTFIIFTLLAITSNDWSVKRLKKNWKKLHQLTYLAMFLLIWHVLDKMSGHWTYLTPFAIVGLSGITVFFFMRFRIEKGKKQQKKEKISKKEL
;
A
#
# COMPACT_ATOMS: atom_id res chain seq x y z
N MET A 1 -20.27 -18.99 -15.50
CA MET A 1 -19.76 -18.09 -16.55
C MET A 1 -19.20 -16.85 -15.87
N PHE A 2 -17.88 -16.68 -15.80
CA PHE A 2 -17.27 -15.45 -15.26
C PHE A 2 -17.69 -14.29 -16.16
N LYS A 3 -18.56 -13.39 -15.68
CA LYS A 3 -18.90 -12.16 -16.38
C LYS A 3 -17.94 -11.07 -15.91
N LEU A 4 -17.27 -10.42 -16.87
CA LEU A 4 -16.39 -9.28 -16.60
C LEU A 4 -17.13 -8.01 -16.98
N ASP A 5 -17.39 -7.18 -15.98
CA ASP A 5 -18.08 -5.91 -16.15
C ASP A 5 -17.12 -4.82 -16.63
N ILE A 6 -17.67 -3.84 -17.36
CA ILE A 6 -16.91 -2.68 -17.83
C ILE A 6 -16.57 -1.80 -16.62
N PRO A 7 -15.29 -1.45 -16.40
CA PRO A 7 -14.90 -0.64 -15.26
C PRO A 7 -15.48 0.78 -15.36
N THR A 8 -16.27 1.17 -14.37
CA THR A 8 -16.73 2.55 -14.18
C THR A 8 -15.61 3.46 -13.64
N GLN A 9 -15.84 4.77 -13.66
CA GLN A 9 -14.85 5.77 -13.23
C GLN A 9 -14.28 5.52 -11.81
N PRO A 10 -15.08 5.16 -10.78
CA PRO A 10 -14.53 4.79 -9.47
C PRO A 10 -13.58 3.59 -9.52
N HIS A 11 -13.86 2.55 -10.32
CA HIS A 11 -12.99 1.38 -10.41
C HIS A 11 -11.63 1.75 -11.00
N ILE A 12 -11.60 2.63 -12.01
CA ILE A 12 -10.36 3.12 -12.63
C ILE A 12 -9.53 3.92 -11.60
N LEU A 13 -10.16 4.82 -10.86
CA LEU A 13 -9.46 5.61 -9.83
C LEU A 13 -8.93 4.73 -8.69
N GLY A 14 -9.71 3.73 -8.26
CA GLY A 14 -9.27 2.76 -7.26
C GLY A 14 -8.07 1.95 -7.74
N PHE A 15 -8.08 1.52 -9.00
CA PHE A 15 -6.96 0.82 -9.63
C PHE A 15 -5.72 1.72 -9.75
N LEU A 16 -5.86 2.97 -10.16
CA LEU A 16 -4.75 3.93 -10.24
C LEU A 16 -4.15 4.23 -8.86
N ALA A 17 -4.98 4.33 -7.83
CA ALA A 17 -4.52 4.47 -6.45
C ALA A 17 -3.70 3.26 -6.01
N LEU A 18 -4.20 2.05 -6.26
CA LEU A 18 -3.53 0.79 -5.97
C LEU A 18 -2.20 0.65 -6.72
N PHE A 19 -2.19 0.96 -8.01
CA PHE A 19 -0.99 0.94 -8.84
C PHE A 19 0.06 1.92 -8.32
N SER A 20 -0.32 3.16 -8.05
CA SER A 20 0.58 4.19 -7.50
C SER A 20 1.13 3.77 -6.13
N TYR A 21 0.30 3.16 -5.30
CA TYR A 21 0.69 2.62 -3.99
C TYR A 21 1.73 1.49 -4.12
N ILE A 22 1.50 0.53 -5.02
CA ILE A 22 2.45 -0.55 -5.32
C ILE A 22 3.78 0.03 -5.78
N VAL A 23 3.76 0.96 -6.75
CA VAL A 23 4.95 1.65 -7.26
C VAL A 23 5.69 2.42 -6.16
N THR A 24 4.99 2.93 -5.15
CA THR A 24 5.62 3.61 -4.00
C THR A 24 6.42 2.65 -3.11
N LEU A 25 5.97 1.40 -2.98
CA LEU A 25 6.62 0.39 -2.13
C LEU A 25 7.70 -0.42 -2.88
N LEU A 26 7.49 -0.66 -4.18
CA LEU A 26 8.31 -1.52 -5.03
C LEU A 26 9.83 -1.24 -4.93
N PRO A 27 10.31 0.02 -5.01
CA PRO A 27 11.75 0.31 -4.98
C PRO A 27 12.40 -0.06 -3.64
N THR A 28 11.65 0.05 -2.55
CA THR A 28 12.15 -0.30 -1.20
C THR A 28 12.34 -1.80 -1.07
N ILE A 29 11.40 -2.58 -1.60
CA ILE A 29 11.44 -4.05 -1.50
C ILE A 29 12.46 -4.62 -2.49
N LEU A 30 12.47 -4.12 -3.73
CA LEU A 30 13.38 -4.57 -4.77
C LEU A 30 14.85 -4.42 -4.35
N ARG A 31 15.21 -3.32 -3.69
CA ARG A 31 16.57 -3.09 -3.16
C ARG A 31 17.02 -4.14 -2.12
N ILE A 32 16.08 -4.77 -1.42
CA ILE A 32 16.38 -5.78 -0.39
C ILE A 32 16.42 -7.18 -0.98
N VAL A 33 15.48 -7.49 -1.89
CA VAL A 33 15.36 -8.81 -2.53
C VAL A 33 16.42 -8.99 -3.61
N PHE A 34 16.64 -7.97 -4.45
CA PHE A 34 17.62 -7.96 -5.53
C PHE A 34 18.69 -6.90 -5.27
N PRO A 35 19.65 -7.15 -4.36
CA PRO A 35 20.72 -6.19 -4.07
C PRO A 35 21.58 -5.84 -5.29
N GLN A 36 21.59 -6.70 -6.33
CA GLN A 36 22.29 -6.49 -7.60
C GLN A 36 21.65 -5.39 -8.47
N THR A 37 20.37 -5.03 -8.26
CA THR A 37 19.73 -3.94 -9.01
C THR A 37 20.01 -2.56 -8.40
N LYS A 38 20.84 -2.48 -7.35
CA LYS A 38 21.25 -1.19 -6.73
C LYS A 38 21.93 -0.24 -7.72
N GLU A 39 22.60 -0.79 -8.72
CA GLU A 39 23.35 -0.06 -9.76
C GLU A 39 22.48 0.36 -10.95
N THR A 40 21.24 -0.13 -11.04
CA THR A 40 20.33 0.26 -12.13
C THR A 40 19.67 1.61 -11.79
N GLY A 41 19.70 2.57 -12.73
CA GLY A 41 19.22 3.94 -12.49
C GLY A 41 17.72 4.05 -12.17
N ILE A 42 16.91 3.07 -12.59
CA ILE A 42 15.44 3.10 -12.50
C ILE A 42 14.95 3.04 -11.02
N PRO A 43 15.35 2.05 -10.19
CA PRO A 43 14.99 2.04 -8.76
C PRO A 43 15.41 3.29 -8.00
N GLN A 44 16.55 3.89 -8.36
CA GLN A 44 17.06 5.09 -7.69
C GLN A 44 16.22 6.33 -8.04
N LEU A 45 15.80 6.47 -9.30
CA LEU A 45 14.87 7.52 -9.72
C LEU A 45 13.51 7.39 -9.00
N LEU A 46 12.98 6.17 -8.90
CA LEU A 46 11.73 5.91 -8.18
C LEU A 46 11.84 6.22 -6.69
N LEU A 47 12.97 5.91 -6.05
CA LEU A 47 13.22 6.28 -4.66
C LEU A 47 13.26 7.80 -4.46
N LYS A 48 13.86 8.56 -5.39
CA LYS A 48 13.85 10.03 -5.35
C LYS A 48 12.43 10.60 -5.46
N LYS A 49 11.60 10.02 -6.34
CA LYS A 49 10.21 10.48 -6.55
C LYS A 49 9.18 9.80 -5.64
N ARG A 50 9.59 8.92 -4.74
CA ARG A 50 8.71 8.11 -3.88
C ARG A 50 7.68 8.93 -3.11
N ARG A 51 8.08 10.09 -2.58
CA ARG A 51 7.19 10.99 -1.84
C ARG A 51 6.05 11.50 -2.73
N LEU A 52 6.36 11.90 -3.96
CA LEU A 52 5.39 12.39 -4.92
C LEU A 52 4.44 11.28 -5.37
N ILE A 53 4.96 10.07 -5.64
CA ILE A 53 4.13 8.91 -6.03
C ILE A 53 3.20 8.50 -4.88
N GLY A 54 3.65 8.54 -3.64
CA GLY A 54 2.81 8.28 -2.47
C GLY A 54 1.68 9.29 -2.30
N ILE A 55 1.96 10.58 -2.54
CA ILE A 55 0.93 11.63 -2.53
C ILE A 55 -0.06 11.43 -3.68
N LEU A 56 0.41 11.03 -4.88
CA LEU A 56 -0.48 10.67 -5.99
C LEU A 56 -1.39 9.48 -5.65
N ALA A 57 -0.86 8.46 -4.98
CA ALA A 57 -1.66 7.33 -4.52
C ALA A 57 -2.79 7.78 -3.58
N PHE A 58 -2.50 8.69 -2.65
CA PHE A 58 -3.52 9.30 -1.79
C PHE A 58 -4.52 10.14 -2.60
N PHE A 59 -4.06 10.96 -3.55
CA PHE A 59 -4.94 11.78 -4.39
C PHE A 59 -5.95 10.94 -5.18
N PHE A 60 -5.50 9.86 -5.82
CA PHE A 60 -6.41 8.94 -6.51
C PHE A 60 -7.36 8.23 -5.55
N ALA A 61 -6.89 7.83 -4.36
CA ALA A 61 -7.75 7.25 -3.33
C ALA A 61 -8.81 8.25 -2.83
N PHE A 62 -8.45 9.53 -2.70
CA PHE A 62 -9.37 10.61 -2.35
C PHE A 62 -10.44 10.79 -3.42
N CYS A 63 -10.06 10.91 -4.70
CA CYS A 63 -11.02 11.00 -5.79
C CYS A 63 -11.92 9.76 -5.88
N HIS A 64 -11.37 8.57 -5.68
CA HIS A 64 -12.12 7.32 -5.63
C HIS A 64 -13.18 7.35 -4.53
N GLY A 65 -12.79 7.67 -3.29
CA GLY A 65 -13.72 7.77 -2.15
C GLY A 65 -14.77 8.86 -2.36
N PHE A 66 -14.37 10.04 -2.83
CA PHE A 66 -15.27 11.16 -3.09
C PHE A 66 -16.35 10.81 -4.13
N LEU A 67 -15.96 10.18 -5.25
CA LEU A 67 -16.93 9.76 -6.26
C LEU A 67 -17.88 8.67 -5.74
N LEU A 68 -17.39 7.72 -4.93
CA LEU A 68 -18.24 6.69 -4.33
C LEU A 68 -19.29 7.31 -3.40
N VAL A 69 -18.89 8.23 -2.53
CA VAL A 69 -19.80 8.93 -1.62
C VAL A 69 -20.87 9.69 -2.41
N LYS A 70 -20.47 10.40 -3.47
CA LYS A 70 -21.38 11.16 -4.33
C LYS A 70 -22.36 10.25 -5.09
N GLN A 71 -21.89 9.14 -5.66
CA GLN A 71 -22.72 8.24 -6.48
C GLN A 71 -23.68 7.41 -5.63
N ARG A 72 -23.23 6.95 -4.45
CA ARG A 72 -24.02 6.06 -3.59
C ARG A 72 -24.83 6.81 -2.52
N LYS A 73 -24.72 8.14 -2.44
CA LYS A 73 -25.35 8.98 -1.40
C LYS A 73 -25.16 8.38 -0.01
N ILE A 74 -23.91 8.02 0.29
CA ILE A 74 -23.56 7.31 1.53
C ILE A 74 -23.93 8.17 2.73
N ASP A 75 -24.81 7.65 3.57
CA ASP A 75 -25.09 8.23 4.88
C ASP A 75 -24.12 7.61 5.91
N PHE A 76 -23.25 8.44 6.46
CA PHE A 76 -22.27 8.03 7.47
C PHE A 76 -22.87 7.97 8.89
N LEU A 77 -24.08 8.49 9.09
CA LEU A 77 -24.81 8.37 10.35
C LEU A 77 -25.50 7.01 10.48
N ASP A 78 -25.67 6.30 9.36
CA ASP A 78 -26.13 4.93 9.37
C ASP A 78 -24.99 3.96 9.72
N LEU A 79 -25.20 3.19 10.79
CA LEU A 79 -24.23 2.23 11.30
C LEU A 79 -24.04 1.05 10.36
N GLU A 80 -25.09 0.63 9.65
CA GLU A 80 -25.03 -0.48 8.71
C GLU A 80 -24.17 -0.11 7.50
N THR A 81 -24.45 1.06 6.90
CA THR A 81 -23.64 1.64 5.83
C THR A 81 -22.19 1.83 6.26
N SER A 82 -21.95 2.37 7.46
CA SER A 82 -20.59 2.57 7.99
C SER A 82 -19.82 1.25 8.13
N TRP A 83 -20.49 0.19 8.59
CA TRP A 83 -19.89 -1.13 8.72
C TRP A 83 -19.49 -1.71 7.36
N ILE A 84 -20.35 -1.57 6.35
CA ILE A 84 -20.09 -2.05 4.98
C ILE A 84 -18.82 -1.40 4.39
N TYR A 85 -18.55 -0.13 4.67
CA TYR A 85 -17.40 0.60 4.12
C TYR A 85 -16.21 0.75 5.07
N ILE A 86 -16.23 0.12 6.25
CA ILE A 86 -15.23 0.32 7.31
C ILE A 86 -13.79 0.09 6.85
N GLN A 87 -13.55 -0.95 6.06
CA GLN A 87 -12.25 -1.27 5.46
C GLN A 87 -11.75 -0.19 4.49
N GLY A 88 -12.65 0.42 3.71
CA GLY A 88 -12.31 1.52 2.81
C GLY A 88 -11.99 2.79 3.58
N ILE A 89 -12.83 3.13 4.56
CA ILE A 89 -12.64 4.27 5.46
C ILE A 89 -11.32 4.13 6.24
N GLY A 90 -11.06 2.95 6.81
CA GLY A 90 -9.83 2.67 7.56
C GLY A 90 -8.58 2.82 6.69
N THR A 91 -8.60 2.28 5.47
CA THR A 91 -7.50 2.45 4.50
C THR A 91 -7.31 3.94 4.16
N PHE A 92 -8.40 4.66 3.91
CA PHE A 92 -8.38 6.08 3.58
C PHE A 92 -7.83 6.95 4.72
N ILE A 93 -8.19 6.65 5.98
CA ILE A 93 -7.63 7.32 7.17
C ILE A 93 -6.11 7.10 7.24
N ILE A 94 -5.64 5.86 7.05
CA ILE A 94 -4.20 5.59 7.07
C ILE A 94 -3.49 6.34 5.95
N PHE A 95 -4.01 6.32 4.72
CA PHE A 95 -3.41 7.05 3.61
C PHE A 95 -3.39 8.56 3.85
N THR A 96 -4.44 9.11 4.47
CA THR A 96 -4.50 10.52 4.87
C THR A 96 -3.39 10.86 5.86
N LEU A 97 -3.21 10.07 6.92
CA LEU A 97 -2.14 10.28 7.89
C LEU A 97 -0.75 10.20 7.24
N LEU A 98 -0.54 9.24 6.35
CA LEU A 98 0.72 9.09 5.61
C LEU A 98 0.96 10.28 4.68
N ALA A 99 -0.07 10.77 3.98
CA ALA A 99 0.04 11.91 3.08
C ALA A 99 0.34 13.21 3.84
N ILE A 100 -0.37 13.49 4.94
CA ILE A 100 -0.14 14.68 5.77
C ILE A 100 1.27 14.66 6.36
N THR A 101 1.77 13.49 6.76
CA THR A 101 3.12 13.34 7.33
C THR A 101 4.21 13.10 6.29
N SER A 102 3.87 13.13 5.00
CA SER A 102 4.81 13.12 3.87
C SER A 102 5.35 14.52 3.61
N ASN A 103 5.88 15.19 4.64
CA ASN A 103 6.59 16.47 4.50
C ASN A 103 7.87 16.56 5.34
N ASP A 104 8.82 17.40 4.89
CA ASP A 104 10.15 17.49 5.53
C ASP A 104 10.06 18.00 6.96
N TRP A 105 9.07 18.85 7.25
CA TRP A 105 8.79 19.33 8.60
C TRP A 105 8.40 18.18 9.53
N SER A 106 7.50 17.30 9.09
CA SER A 106 7.02 16.14 9.87
C SER A 106 8.12 15.12 10.07
N VAL A 107 8.97 14.89 9.05
CA VAL A 107 10.15 14.02 9.17
C VAL A 107 11.10 14.56 10.25
N LYS A 108 11.39 15.87 10.22
CA LYS A 108 12.28 16.53 11.19
C LYS A 108 11.67 16.56 12.60
N ARG A 109 10.37 16.77 12.73
CA ARG A 109 9.67 16.89 14.02
C ARG A 109 9.45 15.53 14.69
N LEU A 110 8.98 14.53 13.95
CA LEU A 110 8.60 13.22 14.50
C LEU A 110 9.78 12.24 14.61
N LYS A 111 10.88 12.44 13.87
CA LYS A 111 12.12 11.64 13.94
C LYS A 111 11.84 10.13 13.94
N LYS A 112 12.11 9.42 15.05
CA LYS A 112 11.90 7.97 15.18
C LYS A 112 10.42 7.58 15.06
N ASN A 113 9.50 8.43 15.52
CA ASN A 113 8.06 8.18 15.45
C ASN A 113 7.52 8.32 14.02
N TRP A 114 8.16 9.12 13.16
CA TRP A 114 7.81 9.21 11.74
C TRP A 114 7.88 7.83 11.06
N LYS A 115 8.93 7.07 11.37
CA LYS A 115 9.12 5.72 10.84
C LYS A 115 8.07 4.74 11.37
N LYS A 116 7.68 4.85 12.64
CA LYS A 116 6.58 4.05 13.23
C LYS A 116 5.25 4.35 12.56
N LEU A 117 4.95 5.63 12.35
CA LEU A 117 3.73 6.05 11.64
C LEU A 117 3.71 5.51 10.20
N HIS A 118 4.84 5.61 9.50
CA HIS A 118 4.94 5.09 8.14
C HIS A 118 4.91 3.56 8.04
N GLN A 119 5.06 2.83 9.16
CA GLN A 119 4.82 1.38 9.18
C GLN A 119 3.33 1.04 9.08
N LEU A 120 2.42 1.98 9.36
CA LEU A 120 0.99 1.79 9.11
C LEU A 120 0.68 1.52 7.63
N THR A 121 1.61 1.84 6.72
CA THR A 121 1.49 1.43 5.32
C THR A 121 1.29 -0.08 5.17
N TYR A 122 1.90 -0.91 6.04
CA TYR A 122 1.71 -2.36 5.99
C TYR A 122 0.33 -2.77 6.47
N LEU A 123 -0.23 -2.07 7.47
CA LEU A 123 -1.62 -2.27 7.88
C LEU A 123 -2.58 -1.89 6.75
N ALA A 124 -2.33 -0.77 6.07
CA ALA A 124 -3.11 -0.38 4.90
C ALA A 124 -3.03 -1.41 3.78
N MET A 125 -1.88 -2.08 3.56
CA MET A 125 -1.76 -3.16 2.58
C MET A 125 -2.75 -4.30 2.86
N PHE A 126 -2.87 -4.74 4.13
CA PHE A 126 -3.82 -5.78 4.51
C PHE A 126 -5.28 -5.33 4.36
N LEU A 127 -5.59 -4.10 4.80
CA LEU A 127 -6.93 -3.53 4.61
C LEU A 127 -7.31 -3.36 3.14
N LEU A 128 -6.34 -3.04 2.27
CA LEU A 128 -6.55 -2.90 0.83
C LEU A 128 -6.89 -4.24 0.19
N ILE A 129 -6.22 -5.33 0.61
CA ILE A 129 -6.53 -6.69 0.15
C ILE A 129 -7.95 -7.06 0.53
N TRP A 130 -8.31 -6.87 1.80
CA TRP A 130 -9.67 -7.13 2.27
C TRP A 130 -10.69 -6.30 1.49
N HIS A 131 -10.47 -4.98 1.38
CA HIS A 131 -11.35 -4.07 0.66
C HIS A 131 -11.60 -4.50 -0.78
N VAL A 132 -10.55 -4.85 -1.54
CA VAL A 132 -10.69 -5.27 -2.94
C VAL A 132 -11.42 -6.60 -3.04
N LEU A 133 -11.11 -7.57 -2.18
CA LEU A 133 -11.77 -8.88 -2.21
C LEU A 133 -13.25 -8.78 -1.87
N ASP A 134 -13.61 -8.01 -0.83
CA ASP A 134 -14.99 -7.81 -0.42
C ASP A 134 -15.80 -7.04 -1.47
N LYS A 135 -15.26 -5.92 -1.98
CA LYS A 135 -16.00 -5.04 -2.90
C LYS A 135 -16.04 -5.52 -4.35
N MET A 136 -15.13 -6.39 -4.75
CA MET A 136 -15.17 -7.03 -6.07
C MET A 136 -15.79 -8.43 -6.03
N SER A 137 -16.17 -8.93 -4.85
CA SER A 137 -16.89 -10.20 -4.73
C SER A 137 -18.22 -10.12 -5.49
N GLY A 138 -18.42 -11.03 -6.45
CA GLY A 138 -19.62 -11.08 -7.29
C GLY A 138 -19.64 -10.14 -8.51
N HIS A 139 -18.80 -9.11 -8.57
CA HIS A 139 -18.75 -8.11 -9.66
C HIS A 139 -17.32 -7.86 -10.13
N TRP A 140 -16.78 -8.81 -10.89
CA TRP A 140 -15.41 -8.71 -11.37
C TRP A 140 -15.35 -7.78 -12.58
N THR A 141 -14.42 -6.84 -12.55
CA THR A 141 -14.12 -5.99 -13.71
C THR A 141 -12.86 -6.49 -14.41
N TYR A 142 -12.62 -6.05 -15.64
CA TYR A 142 -11.36 -6.34 -16.36
C TYR A 142 -10.10 -5.88 -15.59
N LEU A 143 -10.22 -4.90 -14.69
CA LEU A 143 -9.11 -4.38 -13.88
C LEU A 143 -8.84 -5.24 -12.64
N THR A 144 -9.84 -5.99 -12.16
CA THR A 144 -9.76 -6.75 -10.91
C THR A 144 -8.64 -7.80 -10.91
N PRO A 145 -8.45 -8.61 -11.98
CA PRO A 145 -7.34 -9.57 -12.03
C PRO A 145 -5.96 -8.90 -11.90
N PHE A 146 -5.75 -7.77 -12.59
CA PHE A 146 -4.50 -7.01 -12.49
C PHE A 146 -4.27 -6.46 -11.08
N ALA A 147 -5.34 -5.98 -10.42
CA ALA A 147 -5.26 -5.52 -9.04
C ALA A 147 -4.86 -6.65 -8.08
N ILE A 148 -5.47 -7.84 -8.23
CA ILE A 148 -5.16 -9.02 -7.41
C ILE A 148 -3.72 -9.48 -7.64
N VAL A 149 -3.25 -9.53 -8.89
CA VAL A 149 -1.86 -9.87 -9.21
C VAL A 149 -0.87 -8.86 -8.61
N GLY A 150 -1.19 -7.56 -8.68
CA GLY A 150 -0.37 -6.52 -8.05
C GLY A 150 -0.29 -6.66 -6.53
N LEU A 151 -1.43 -6.94 -5.88
CA LEU A 151 -1.54 -7.16 -4.43
C LEU A 151 -0.83 -8.43 -3.97
N SER A 152 -1.00 -9.54 -4.69
CA SER A 152 -0.32 -10.79 -4.37
C SER A 152 1.20 -10.62 -4.55
N GLY A 153 1.63 -9.97 -5.63
CA GLY A 153 3.02 -9.65 -5.90
C GLY A 153 3.66 -8.85 -4.76
N ILE A 154 3.06 -7.72 -4.36
CA ILE A 154 3.61 -6.90 -3.26
C ILE A 154 3.64 -7.65 -1.92
N THR A 155 2.65 -8.51 -1.66
CA THR A 155 2.58 -9.33 -0.45
C THR A 155 3.67 -10.41 -0.42
N VAL A 156 3.89 -11.10 -1.54
CA VAL A 156 4.99 -12.07 -1.68
C VAL A 156 6.34 -11.37 -1.49
N PHE A 157 6.55 -10.24 -2.15
CA PHE A 157 7.76 -9.44 -2.01
C PHE A 157 7.98 -8.98 -0.56
N PHE A 158 6.91 -8.56 0.13
CA PHE A 158 6.97 -8.22 1.54
C PHE A 158 7.39 -9.42 2.40
N PHE A 159 6.82 -10.61 2.15
CA PHE A 159 7.18 -11.81 2.89
C PHE A 159 8.62 -12.26 2.62
N MET A 160 9.08 -12.21 1.37
CA MET A 160 10.48 -12.47 1.01
C MET A 160 11.43 -11.53 1.76
N ARG A 161 11.13 -10.23 1.76
CA ARG A 161 11.89 -9.22 2.53
C ARG A 161 11.94 -9.59 4.01
N PHE A 162 10.80 -9.97 4.59
CA PHE A 162 10.71 -10.32 6.00
C PHE A 162 11.57 -11.55 6.34
N ARG A 163 11.60 -12.57 5.47
CA ARG A 163 12.48 -13.75 5.62
C ARG A 163 13.96 -13.37 5.55
N ILE A 164 14.36 -12.52 4.59
CA ILE A 164 15.75 -12.07 4.43
C ILE A 164 16.20 -11.26 5.66
N GLU A 165 15.38 -10.33 6.15
CA GLU A 165 15.71 -9.53 7.33
C GLU A 165 15.83 -10.38 8.60
N LYS A 166 14.97 -11.39 8.78
CA LYS A 166 15.09 -12.35 9.89
C LYS A 166 16.36 -13.19 9.78
N GLY A 167 16.67 -13.72 8.61
CA GLY A 167 17.90 -14.50 8.37
C GLY A 167 19.18 -13.73 8.71
N LYS A 168 19.27 -12.46 8.29
CA LYS A 168 20.40 -11.57 8.62
C LYS A 168 20.53 -11.31 10.13
N LYS A 169 19.42 -11.11 10.83
CA LYS A 169 19.43 -10.92 12.29
C LYS A 169 19.88 -12.17 13.03
N GLN A 170 19.43 -13.34 12.58
CA GLN A 170 19.81 -14.62 13.17
C GLN A 170 21.31 -14.88 12.99
N GLN A 171 21.83 -14.73 11.77
CA GLN A 171 23.27 -14.84 11.50
C GLN A 171 24.12 -13.86 12.32
N LYS A 172 23.62 -12.63 12.53
CA LYS A 172 24.32 -11.65 13.37
C LYS A 172 24.36 -12.09 14.85
N LYS A 173 23.27 -12.62 15.39
CA LYS A 173 23.22 -13.15 16.76
C LYS A 173 24.18 -14.33 16.95
N GLU A 174 24.19 -15.27 16.01
CA GLU A 174 25.10 -16.42 16.02
C GLU A 174 26.57 -15.98 15.97
N LYS A 175 26.91 -14.98 15.15
CA LYS A 175 28.27 -14.42 15.10
C LYS A 175 28.69 -13.71 16.39
N ILE A 176 27.76 -13.10 17.12
CA ILE A 176 28.06 -12.45 18.41
C ILE A 176 28.27 -13.53 19.48
N SER A 177 27.37 -14.52 19.56
CA SER A 177 27.51 -15.62 20.52
C SER A 177 28.80 -16.43 20.33
N LYS A 178 29.25 -16.65 19.08
CA LYS A 178 30.54 -17.29 18.78
C LYS A 178 31.77 -16.43 19.09
N LYS A 179 31.63 -15.13 19.32
CA LYS A 179 32.72 -14.23 19.71
C LYS A 179 32.87 -14.07 21.23
N GLU A 180 31.85 -14.47 21.98
CA GLU A 180 31.81 -14.41 23.45
C GLU A 180 32.20 -15.76 24.10
N LEU A 181 32.44 -16.79 23.29
CA LEU A 181 33.05 -18.08 23.63
C LEU A 181 34.53 -18.07 23.24
#